data_AF-A0A6P0MT95-F1
#
_entry.id   AF-A0A6P0MT95-F1
#
_cell.length_a   1.000
_cell.length_b   1.000
_cell.length_c   1.000
_cell.angle_alpha   90.00
_cell.angle_beta   90.00
_cell.angle_gamma   90.00
#
_symmetry.space_group_name_H-M   'P 1'
#
loop_
_entity.id
_entity.type
_entity.pdbx_description
1 polymer ?
#
loop_
_entity_poly.entity_id
_entity_poly.type
_entity_poly.pdbx_seq_one_letter_code
_entity_poly.pdbx_strand_id
1 'polypeptide(L)'
;METEYDFSQGKRGAINPIPSGKTRITIRLDDEVLAWFREQVHLAGGGNYQTLINEALRQHIRESYKPLEEILRKVVREELERIDQ
;
A
#
# COMPACT_ATOMS: atom_id res chain seq x y z
N MET A 1 35.70 -18.43 23.36
CA MET A 1 35.28 -17.23 22.62
C MET A 1 36.10 -17.23 21.35
N GLU A 2 35.52 -17.65 20.23
CA GLU A 2 36.26 -17.66 18.97
C GLU A 2 36.36 -16.24 18.42
N THR A 3 37.61 -15.89 18.14
CA THR A 3 38.13 -14.60 17.73
C THR A 3 37.93 -14.40 16.23
N GLU A 4 37.25 -13.30 15.91
CA GLU A 4 37.21 -12.61 14.60
C GLU A 4 36.54 -13.37 13.44
N TYR A 5 35.35 -12.87 13.07
CA TYR A 5 34.60 -13.34 11.92
C TYR A 5 35.05 -12.57 10.67
N ASP A 6 35.58 -13.26 9.66
CA ASP A 6 36.01 -12.65 8.40
C ASP A 6 34.80 -12.34 7.50
N PHE A 7 34.53 -11.05 7.30
CA PHE A 7 33.46 -10.54 6.43
C PHE A 7 33.96 -10.10 5.06
N SER A 8 35.17 -10.47 4.65
CA SER A 8 35.79 -10.09 3.37
C SER A 8 34.96 -10.50 2.14
N GLN A 9 34.16 -11.57 2.24
CA GLN A 9 33.25 -12.05 1.19
C GLN A 9 31.79 -11.58 1.36
N GLY A 10 31.53 -10.66 2.29
CA GLY A 10 30.19 -10.13 2.55
C GLY A 10 29.67 -9.30 1.38
N LYS A 11 28.69 -9.83 0.63
CA LYS A 11 28.01 -9.08 -0.42
C LYS A 11 27.12 -7.99 0.19
N ARG A 12 27.49 -6.72 0.04
CA ARG A 12 26.64 -5.58 0.41
C ARG A 12 25.44 -5.50 -0.53
N GLY A 13 24.25 -5.75 -0.02
CA GLY A 13 23.00 -5.66 -0.76
C GLY A 13 21.81 -5.65 0.19
N ALA A 14 20.64 -5.24 -0.32
CA ALA A 14 19.41 -5.38 0.45
C ALA A 14 19.16 -6.88 0.70
N ILE A 15 19.09 -7.27 1.98
CA ILE A 15 18.88 -8.67 2.39
C ILE A 15 17.55 -9.20 1.83
N ASN A 16 16.58 -8.30 1.64
CA ASN A 16 15.34 -8.57 0.93
C ASN A 16 15.23 -7.66 -0.30
N PRO A 17 15.18 -8.21 -1.53
CA PRO A 17 14.80 -7.44 -2.69
C PRO A 17 13.38 -6.89 -2.50
N ILE A 18 13.14 -5.68 -3.01
CA ILE A 18 11.80 -5.08 -2.96
C ILE A 18 10.87 -5.99 -3.77
N PRO A 19 9.73 -6.46 -3.19
CA PRO A 19 8.77 -7.25 -3.95
C PRO A 19 8.34 -6.50 -5.21
N SER A 20 8.17 -7.22 -6.32
CA SER A 20 7.71 -6.63 -7.57
C SER A 20 6.41 -5.83 -7.36
N GLY A 21 6.31 -4.65 -7.98
CA GLY A 21 5.15 -3.77 -7.85
C GLY A 21 5.10 -2.91 -6.58
N LYS A 22 6.14 -2.91 -5.74
CA LYS A 22 6.29 -1.95 -4.63
C LYS A 22 7.42 -0.97 -4.93
N THR A 23 7.16 0.32 -4.74
CA THR A 23 8.17 1.38 -4.87
C THR A 23 8.53 1.92 -3.51
N ARG A 24 9.83 1.96 -3.17
CA ARG A 24 10.29 2.61 -1.95
C ARG A 24 10.24 4.12 -2.14
N ILE A 25 9.47 4.80 -1.31
CA ILE A 25 9.34 6.25 -1.28
C ILE A 25 9.64 6.77 0.13
N THR A 26 10.08 8.02 0.21
CA THR A 26 10.20 8.74 1.49
C THR A 26 9.00 9.69 1.58
N ILE A 27 8.09 9.40 2.50
CA ILE A 27 6.91 10.24 2.79
C ILE A 27 6.90 10.62 4.26
N ARG A 28 6.37 11.81 4.57
CA ARG A 28 6.06 12.20 5.94
C ARG A 28 4.64 11.71 6.25
N LEU A 29 4.47 11.04 7.37
CA LEU A 29 3.18 10.63 7.93
C LEU A 29 3.15 11.10 9.37
N ASP A 30 1.97 11.45 9.86
CA ASP A 30 1.80 11.87 11.24
C ASP A 30 2.10 10.70 12.19
N ASP A 31 2.70 11.03 13.34
CA ASP A 31 3.10 10.04 14.32
C ASP A 31 1.90 9.26 14.87
N GLU A 32 0.73 9.90 14.97
CA GLU A 32 -0.52 9.26 15.41
C GLU A 32 -0.98 8.17 14.44
N VAL A 33 -0.85 8.41 13.13
CA VAL A 33 -1.23 7.45 12.09
C VAL A 33 -0.30 6.25 12.17
N LEU A 34 1.01 6.48 12.30
CA LEU A 34 2.00 5.42 12.46
C LEU A 34 1.77 4.61 13.74
N ALA A 35 1.48 5.28 14.85
CA ALA A 35 1.20 4.64 16.13
C ALA A 35 -0.02 3.73 16.02
N TRP A 36 -1.12 4.22 15.44
CA TRP A 36 -2.34 3.46 15.27
C TRP A 36 -2.12 2.17 14.46
N PHE A 37 -1.49 2.26 13.28
CA PHE A 37 -1.24 1.08 12.44
C PHE A 37 -0.26 0.08 13.09
N ARG A 38 0.70 0.55 13.89
CA ARG A 38 1.59 -0.33 14.65
C ARG A 38 0.81 -1.10 15.70
N GLU A 39 -0.03 -0.41 16.47
CA GLU A 39 -0.87 -1.03 17.49
C GLU A 39 -1.78 -2.11 16.91
N GLN A 40 -2.45 -1.84 15.78
CA GLN A 40 -3.29 -2.83 15.09
C GLN A 40 -2.53 -4.12 14.75
N VAL A 41 -1.29 -4.00 14.28
CA VAL A 41 -0.43 -5.15 13.96
C VAL A 41 0.03 -5.89 15.21
N HIS A 42 0.35 -5.16 16.28
CA HIS A 42 0.72 -5.77 17.55
C HIS A 42 -0.44 -6.58 18.14
N LEU A 43 -1.66 -6.04 18.08
CA LEU A 43 -2.88 -6.75 18.52
C LEU A 43 -3.16 -8.01 17.70
N ALA A 44 -2.86 -7.99 16.40
CA ALA A 44 -3.03 -9.13 15.51
C ALA A 44 -1.97 -10.24 15.67
N GLY A 45 -1.06 -10.12 16.63
CA GLY A 45 0.00 -11.12 16.87
C GLY A 45 1.23 -10.95 15.97
N GLY A 46 1.41 -9.76 15.39
CA GLY A 46 2.53 -9.43 14.50
C GLY A 46 2.11 -9.21 13.05
N GLY A 47 3.03 -8.70 12.24
CA GLY A 47 2.78 -8.34 10.84
C GLY A 47 3.51 -7.09 10.39
N ASN A 48 3.13 -6.57 9.22
CA ASN A 48 3.74 -5.39 8.62
C ASN A 48 2.74 -4.23 8.56
N TYR A 49 2.95 -3.20 9.38
CA TYR A 49 2.11 -1.99 9.40
C TYR A 49 2.08 -1.28 8.03
N GLN A 50 3.14 -1.40 7.24
CA GLN A 50 3.18 -0.86 5.87
C GLN A 50 2.16 -1.55 4.95
N THR A 51 1.86 -2.83 5.20
CA THR A 51 0.81 -3.54 4.45
C THR A 51 -0.55 -2.93 4.75
N LEU A 52 -0.87 -2.69 6.03
CA LEU A 52 -2.15 -2.09 6.42
C LEU A 52 -2.30 -0.66 5.89
N ILE A 53 -1.24 0.15 5.94
CA ILE A 53 -1.25 1.49 5.35
C ILE A 53 -1.56 1.42 3.85
N ASN A 54 -0.90 0.53 3.12
CA ASN A 54 -1.16 0.36 1.69
C ASN A 54 -2.58 -0.16 1.39
N GLU A 55 -3.12 -1.04 2.22
CA GLU A 55 -4.50 -1.52 2.12
C GLU A 55 -5.50 -0.37 2.30
N ALA A 56 -5.31 0.45 3.33
CA ALA A 56 -6.13 1.62 3.59
C ALA A 56 -6.09 2.62 2.42
N LEU A 57 -4.90 2.90 1.86
CA LEU A 57 -4.76 3.74 0.66
C LEU A 57 -5.49 3.14 -0.55
N ARG A 58 -5.38 1.82 -0.77
CA ARG A 58 -6.12 1.13 -1.84
C ARG A 58 -7.62 1.18 -1.65
N GLN A 59 -8.10 1.10 -0.41
CA GLN A 59 -9.52 1.23 -0.09
C GLN A 59 -10.00 2.65 -0.38
N HIS A 60 -9.26 3.67 0.08
CA HIS A 60 -9.58 5.07 -0.20
C HIS A 60 -9.63 5.36 -1.71
N ILE A 61 -8.69 4.82 -2.47
CA ILE A 61 -8.70 4.91 -3.94
C ILE A 61 -9.98 4.29 -4.51
N ARG A 62 -10.32 3.07 -4.10
CA ARG A 62 -11.55 2.37 -4.56
C ARG A 62 -12.81 3.15 -4.22
N GLU A 63 -12.90 3.70 -3.01
CA GLU A 63 -14.02 4.53 -2.57
C GLU A 63 -14.10 5.85 -3.36
N SER A 64 -12.95 6.45 -3.70
CA SER A 64 -12.90 7.66 -4.52
C SER A 64 -13.31 7.42 -5.98
N TYR A 65 -13.13 6.19 -6.49
CA TYR A 65 -13.59 5.80 -7.82
C TYR A 65 -15.08 5.45 -7.90
N LYS A 66 -15.73 5.03 -6.80
CA LYS A 66 -17.17 4.74 -6.78
C LYS A 66 -18.04 5.90 -7.29
N PRO A 67 -17.82 7.17 -6.87
CA PRO A 67 -18.56 8.31 -7.43
C PRO A 67 -18.38 8.45 -8.93
N LEU A 68 -17.16 8.27 -9.45
CA LEU A 68 -16.86 8.42 -10.86
C LEU A 68 -17.46 7.27 -11.70
N GLU A 69 -17.39 6.04 -11.22
CA GLU A 69 -17.99 4.88 -11.90
C GLU A 69 -19.51 4.99 -11.98
N GLU A 70 -20.17 5.42 -10.89
CA GLU A 70 -21.62 5.66 -10.89
C GLU A 70 -22.02 6.78 -11.85
N ILE A 71 -21.28 7.89 -11.85
CA ILE A 71 -21.49 9.00 -12.79
C ILE A 71 -21.28 8.52 -14.24
N LEU A 72 -20.20 7.80 -14.52
CA LEU A 72 -19.91 7.26 -15.86
C LEU A 72 -20.99 6.28 -16.32
N ARG A 73 -21.46 5.38 -15.46
CA ARG A 73 -22.57 4.47 -15.80
C ARG A 73 -23.85 5.22 -16.11
N LYS A 74 -24.14 6.29 -15.37
CA LYS A 74 -25.31 7.14 -15.63
C LYS A 74 -25.18 7.83 -16.99
N VAL A 75 -24.06 8.48 -17.25
CA VAL A 75 -23.81 9.18 -18.53
C VAL A 75 -23.83 8.22 -19.71
N VAL A 76 -23.19 7.05 -19.60
CA VAL A 76 -23.22 6.03 -20.67
C VAL A 76 -24.64 5.54 -20.94
N ARG A 77 -25.47 5.36 -19.90
CA ARG A 77 -26.88 4.96 -20.09
C ARG A 77 -27.70 6.06 -20.76
N GLU A 78 -27.54 7.31 -20.32
CA GLU A 78 -28.21 8.47 -20.92
C GLU A 78 -27.85 8.64 -22.40
N GLU A 79 -26.58 8.45 -22.77
CA GLU A 79 -26.14 8.52 -24.16
C GLU A 79 -26.64 7.34 -25.02
N LEU A 80 -26.74 6.13 -24.45
CA LEU A 80 -27.33 4.98 -25.16
C LEU A 80 -28.84 5.18 -25.39
N GLU A 81 -29.59 5.66 -24.40
CA GLU A 81 -31.02 5.96 -24.53
C GLU A 81 -31.28 7.08 -25.55
N ARG A 82 -30.34 8.00 -25.72
CA ARG A 82 -30.39 9.06 -26.75
C ARG A 82 -30.14 8.58 -28.16
N ILE A 83 -29.33 7.53 -28.33
CA ILE A 83 -29.00 6.96 -29.65
C ILE A 83 -30.11 6.02 -30.13
N ASP A 84 -30.86 5.42 -29.21
CA ASP A 84 -32.00 4.53 -29.51
C ASP A 84 -33.32 5.29 -29.82
N GLN A 85 -33.34 6.64 -29.81
CA GLN A 85 -34.46 7.50 -30.23
C GLN A 85 -34.21 8.15 -31.59
#